data_AF-A0A8D9GMN0-F1
#
_entry.id   AF-A0A8D9GMN0-F1
#
_cell.length_a   1.000
_cell.length_b   1.000
_cell.length_c   1.000
_cell.angle_alpha   90.00
_cell.angle_beta   90.00
_cell.angle_gamma   90.00
#
_symmetry.space_group_name_H-M   'P 1'
#
loop_
_entity.id
_entity.type
_entity.pdbx_description
1 polymer ?
#
loop_
_entity_poly.entity_id
_entity_poly.type
_entity_poly.pdbx_seq_one_letter_code
_entity_poly.pdbx_strand_id
1 'polypeptide(L)'
;MSKIENLMKCGLVQHTPVYKNTTLTSEPQKSITVAVYDPCSEYYLLAYLNSETVQKAIHVKPTNLPYVWHPCNHTITNSWSQDDIDLILWRLGLGGPGDGDMIKNMNLTVEKSWRQWFSGGEVGGFIEEYKGNFTFATVRAACHSVAIDQPVRAFTIFTSFIRNTPLPSTL
;
A
#
# COMPACT_ATOMS: atom_id res chain seq x y z
N MET A 1 -10.64 -29.06 -7.05
CA MET A 1 -9.33 -29.02 -6.34
C MET A 1 -8.19 -28.76 -7.32
N SER A 2 -8.20 -27.64 -8.06
CA SER A 2 -7.16 -27.33 -9.06
C SER A 2 -6.94 -25.82 -9.26
N LYS A 3 -7.19 -25.00 -8.23
CA LYS A 3 -6.98 -23.54 -8.28
C LYS A 3 -6.29 -22.94 -7.06
N ILE A 4 -5.81 -23.76 -6.13
CA ILE A 4 -5.18 -23.31 -4.87
C ILE A 4 -3.66 -23.63 -4.81
N GLU A 5 -3.09 -24.32 -5.81
CA GLU A 5 -1.67 -24.68 -5.80
C GLU A 5 -0.71 -23.59 -6.30
N ASN A 6 -1.21 -22.46 -6.80
CA ASN A 6 -0.35 -21.35 -7.26
C ASN A 6 0.06 -20.36 -6.15
N LEU A 7 -0.34 -20.58 -4.89
CA LEU A 7 -0.04 -19.68 -3.77
C LEU A 7 1.19 -20.05 -2.94
N MET A 8 1.93 -21.11 -3.30
CA MET A 8 3.15 -21.51 -2.56
C MET A 8 4.33 -21.86 -3.48
N LYS A 9 4.82 -20.88 -4.24
CA LYS A 9 6.17 -20.95 -4.85
C LYS A 9 6.88 -19.59 -4.87
N CYS A 10 7.00 -18.87 -3.74
CA CYS A 10 8.25 -18.12 -3.55
C CYS A 10 9.29 -19.22 -3.21
N GLY A 11 10.11 -19.60 -4.19
CA GLY A 11 10.95 -20.80 -4.12
C GLY A 11 11.85 -20.84 -2.88
N LEU A 12 11.88 -22.00 -2.23
CA LEU A 12 12.84 -22.36 -1.19
C LEU A 12 14.28 -22.19 -1.71
N VAL A 13 14.96 -21.11 -1.34
CA VAL A 13 16.43 -21.05 -1.33
C VAL A 13 16.85 -20.31 -0.06
N GLN A 14 17.20 -21.08 0.97
CA GLN A 14 18.04 -20.60 2.06
C GLN A 14 19.40 -20.15 1.48
N HIS A 15 19.92 -19.06 2.04
CA HIS A 15 21.21 -18.43 1.75
C HIS A 15 21.32 -17.67 0.42
N THR A 16 21.43 -16.34 0.57
CA THR A 16 21.84 -15.31 -0.40
C THR A 16 21.14 -15.34 -1.77
N PRO A 17 20.58 -14.22 -2.27
CA PRO A 17 20.17 -14.16 -3.66
C PRO A 17 21.45 -14.20 -4.51
N VAL A 18 21.94 -15.39 -4.83
CA VAL A 18 22.87 -15.59 -5.93
C VAL A 18 22.07 -15.28 -7.17
N TYR A 19 22.30 -14.09 -7.70
CA TYR A 19 21.73 -13.60 -8.94
C TYR A 19 22.23 -14.48 -10.10
N LYS A 20 21.58 -15.63 -10.32
CA LYS A 20 21.75 -16.41 -11.55
C LYS A 20 20.71 -15.96 -12.56
N ASN A 21 20.88 -14.73 -13.08
CA ASN A 21 20.24 -14.36 -14.32
C ASN A 21 21.27 -13.70 -15.24
N THR A 22 21.69 -14.43 -16.26
CA THR A 22 22.76 -14.07 -17.21
C THR A 22 22.31 -13.05 -18.27
N THR A 23 21.11 -12.48 -18.11
CA THR A 23 20.51 -11.50 -19.03
C THR A 23 19.89 -10.35 -18.23
N LEU A 24 20.74 -9.57 -17.57
CA LEU A 24 20.41 -8.19 -17.20
C LEU A 24 20.55 -7.35 -18.47
N THR A 25 19.43 -7.03 -19.12
CA THR A 25 19.42 -6.09 -20.24
C THR A 25 19.71 -4.67 -19.74
N SER A 26 20.54 -3.94 -20.49
CA SER A 26 20.95 -2.55 -20.20
C SER A 26 19.82 -1.53 -20.26
N GLU A 27 18.64 -1.92 -20.73
CA GLU A 27 17.46 -1.07 -20.82
C GLU A 27 16.37 -1.53 -19.86
N PRO A 28 15.74 -0.62 -19.10
CA PRO A 28 14.56 -0.93 -18.32
C PRO A 28 13.44 -1.36 -19.27
N GLN A 29 12.81 -2.50 -18.99
CA GLN A 29 11.73 -3.02 -19.79
C GLN A 29 10.62 -1.96 -19.88
N LYS A 30 10.19 -1.64 -21.11
CA LYS A 30 9.20 -0.60 -21.40
C LYS A 30 7.94 -0.82 -20.56
N SER A 31 7.74 0.05 -19.56
CA SER A 31 6.53 0.21 -18.73
C SER A 31 5.71 -1.08 -18.61
N ILE A 32 6.14 -1.99 -17.74
CA ILE A 32 5.18 -2.95 -17.18
C ILE A 32 4.21 -2.09 -16.40
N THR A 33 2.99 -1.94 -16.93
CA THR A 33 1.87 -1.40 -16.16
C THR A 33 1.86 -2.08 -14.81
N VAL A 34 1.90 -1.31 -13.72
CA VAL A 34 1.65 -1.74 -12.34
C VAL A 34 0.20 -2.23 -12.27
N ALA A 35 -0.08 -3.36 -12.92
CA ALA A 35 -1.40 -3.93 -13.11
C ALA A 35 -1.43 -5.40 -12.66
N VAL A 36 -0.27 -5.97 -12.35
CA VAL A 36 -0.15 -7.34 -11.85
C VAL A 36 0.41 -7.27 -10.44
N TYR A 37 -0.42 -7.69 -9.49
CA TYR A 37 -0.01 -7.87 -8.10
C TYR A 37 1.01 -9.00 -8.02
N ASP A 38 2.19 -8.72 -7.46
CA ASP A 38 3.24 -9.70 -7.21
C ASP A 38 3.39 -9.94 -5.71
N PRO A 39 3.00 -11.13 -5.19
CA PRO A 39 3.11 -11.44 -3.77
C PRO A 39 4.56 -11.55 -3.28
N CYS A 40 5.54 -11.74 -4.16
CA CYS A 40 6.95 -11.80 -3.78
C CYS A 40 7.65 -10.42 -3.94
N SER A 41 6.90 -9.32 -4.19
CA SER A 41 7.45 -7.99 -4.44
C SER A 41 8.35 -7.45 -3.31
N GLU A 42 8.08 -7.83 -2.07
CA GLU A 42 8.88 -7.47 -0.89
C GLU A 42 10.33 -7.96 -0.98
N TYR A 43 10.56 -9.14 -1.57
CA TYR A 43 11.91 -9.70 -1.72
C TYR A 43 12.77 -8.88 -2.68
N TYR A 44 12.18 -8.28 -3.72
CA TYR A 44 12.92 -7.41 -4.63
C TYR A 44 13.35 -6.13 -3.92
N LEU A 45 12.47 -5.54 -3.12
CA LEU A 45 12.78 -4.34 -2.32
C LEU A 45 13.89 -4.63 -1.31
N LEU A 46 13.80 -5.78 -0.62
CA LEU A 46 14.81 -6.23 0.33
C LEU A 46 16.19 -6.40 -0.33
N ALA A 47 16.24 -7.05 -1.50
CA ALA A 47 17.49 -7.23 -2.24
C ALA A 47 18.05 -5.89 -2.76
N TYR A 48 17.19 -5.02 -3.28
CA TYR A 48 17.57 -3.72 -3.83
C TYR A 48 18.16 -2.80 -2.76
N LEU A 49 17.49 -2.64 -1.62
CA LEU A 49 17.91 -1.73 -0.55
C LEU A 49 19.13 -2.23 0.24
N ASN A 50 19.44 -3.53 0.18
CA ASN A 50 20.66 -4.10 0.74
C ASN A 50 21.85 -4.13 -0.24
N SER A 51 21.70 -3.59 -1.44
CA SER A 51 22.82 -3.42 -2.37
C SER A 51 23.72 -2.26 -1.94
N GLU A 52 25.04 -2.49 -1.87
CA GLU A 52 26.02 -1.45 -1.53
C GLU A 52 25.96 -0.26 -2.50
N THR A 53 25.75 -0.51 -3.79
CA THR A 53 25.65 0.56 -4.80
C THR A 53 24.42 1.41 -4.56
N VAL A 54 23.29 0.79 -4.22
CA VAL A 54 22.04 1.48 -3.90
C VAL A 54 22.20 2.27 -2.61
N GLN A 55 22.73 1.67 -1.55
CA GLN A 55 22.97 2.33 -0.27
C GLN A 55 23.88 3.57 -0.41
N LYS A 56 24.98 3.46 -1.16
CA LYS A 56 25.85 4.61 -1.47
C LYS A 56 25.09 5.71 -2.22
N ALA A 57 24.27 5.34 -3.21
CA ALA A 57 23.49 6.29 -4.00
C ALA A 57 22.44 7.04 -3.17
N ILE A 58 21.86 6.41 -2.15
CA ILE A 58 20.93 7.06 -1.20
C ILE A 58 21.63 7.60 0.06
N HIS A 59 22.96 7.76 0.00
CA HIS A 59 23.80 8.32 1.07
C HIS A 59 23.76 7.55 2.42
N VAL A 60 23.39 6.27 2.38
CA VAL A 60 23.59 5.34 3.50
C VAL A 60 25.05 4.94 3.52
N LYS A 61 25.71 5.07 4.67
CA LYS A 61 27.12 4.65 4.85
C LYS A 61 27.16 3.13 5.01
N PRO A 62 27.58 2.35 3.99
CA PRO A 62 27.44 0.87 4.01
C PRO A 62 28.24 0.22 5.14
N THR A 63 29.28 0.89 5.62
CA THR A 63 30.20 0.38 6.66
C THR A 63 29.71 0.61 8.09
N ASN A 64 28.58 1.29 8.32
CA ASN A 64 28.15 1.70 9.67
C ASN A 64 26.84 1.05 10.16
N LEU A 65 26.22 0.15 9.39
CA LEU A 65 24.99 -0.51 9.81
C LEU A 65 25.31 -1.91 10.36
N PRO A 66 25.07 -2.18 11.66
CA PRO A 66 25.31 -3.49 12.26
C PRO A 66 24.24 -4.54 11.89
N TYR A 67 23.32 -4.22 10.99
CA TYR A 67 22.18 -5.05 10.61
C TYR A 67 21.79 -4.85 9.15
N VAL A 68 21.09 -5.86 8.62
CA VAL A 68 20.50 -5.85 7.28
C VAL A 68 19.27 -4.94 7.27
N TRP A 69 19.06 -4.19 6.19
CA TRP A 69 17.83 -3.41 6.02
C TRP A 69 16.64 -4.36 5.89
N HIS A 70 15.57 -4.10 6.65
CA HIS A 70 14.30 -4.82 6.58
C HIS A 70 13.15 -3.81 6.44
N PRO A 71 12.03 -4.19 5.80
CA PRO A 71 10.87 -3.31 5.66
C PRO A 71 10.22 -2.97 7.00
N CYS A 72 10.32 -3.89 7.98
CA CYS A 72 9.80 -3.70 9.33
C CYS A 72 10.87 -4.10 10.37
N ASN A 73 10.88 -3.42 11.53
CA ASN A 73 11.71 -3.79 12.67
C ASN A 73 10.86 -4.43 13.76
N HIS A 74 10.91 -5.76 13.88
CA HIS A 74 10.06 -6.50 14.80
C HIS A 74 10.42 -6.29 16.28
N THR A 75 11.66 -5.93 16.60
CA THR A 75 12.05 -5.62 17.99
C THR A 75 11.34 -4.36 18.47
N ILE A 76 11.23 -3.35 17.59
CA ILE A 76 10.50 -2.12 17.90
C ILE A 76 9.00 -2.42 17.98
N THR A 77 8.42 -3.11 17.01
CA THR A 77 6.96 -3.38 17.03
C THR A 77 6.55 -4.20 18.24
N ASN A 78 7.37 -5.16 18.68
CA ASN A 78 7.08 -5.98 19.86
C ASN A 78 7.29 -5.22 21.19
N SER A 79 7.92 -4.06 21.16
CA SER A 79 8.10 -3.20 22.33
C SER A 79 6.94 -2.23 22.57
N TRP A 80 6.02 -2.12 21.62
CA TRP A 80 4.86 -1.24 21.73
C TRP A 80 3.83 -1.82 22.69
N SER A 81 3.13 -0.96 23.43
CA SER A 81 2.03 -1.40 24.28
C SER A 81 0.85 -1.87 23.43
N GLN A 82 0.01 -2.75 23.97
CA GLN A 82 -1.20 -3.17 23.27
C GLN A 82 -2.12 -1.98 22.97
N ASP A 83 -2.16 -0.99 23.86
CA ASP A 83 -2.95 0.24 23.67
C ASP A 83 -2.44 1.06 22.47
N ASP A 84 -1.11 1.15 22.28
CA ASP A 84 -0.52 1.82 21.10
C ASP A 84 -0.88 1.08 19.80
N ILE A 85 -0.81 -0.25 19.84
CA ILE A 85 -1.15 -1.11 18.70
C ILE A 85 -2.63 -0.94 18.36
N ASP A 86 -3.52 -1.01 19.34
CA ASP A 86 -4.96 -0.89 19.16
C ASP A 86 -5.35 0.50 18.65
N LEU A 87 -4.72 1.57 19.14
CA LEU A 87 -4.92 2.92 18.63
C LEU A 87 -4.51 3.04 17.16
N ILE A 88 -3.38 2.44 16.78
CA ILE A 88 -2.87 2.48 15.40
C ILE A 88 -3.74 1.64 14.48
N LEU A 89 -4.08 0.42 14.88
CA LEU A 89 -4.98 -0.46 14.13
C LEU A 89 -6.36 0.19 13.97
N TRP A 90 -6.88 0.84 15.00
CA TRP A 90 -8.09 1.65 14.88
C TRP A 90 -7.86 2.76 13.86
N ARG A 91 -6.85 3.63 13.99
CA ARG A 91 -6.60 4.74 13.03
C ARG A 91 -6.43 4.28 11.58
N LEU A 92 -5.91 3.08 11.37
CA LEU A 92 -5.68 2.51 10.03
C LEU A 92 -6.88 1.70 9.51
N GLY A 93 -7.97 1.55 10.28
CA GLY A 93 -9.14 0.74 9.89
C GLY A 93 -8.90 -0.78 9.96
N LEU A 94 -7.82 -1.21 10.63
CA LEU A 94 -7.33 -2.59 10.64
C LEU A 94 -7.71 -3.36 11.93
N GLY A 95 -8.22 -2.67 12.96
CA GLY A 95 -8.56 -3.23 14.27
C GLY A 95 -9.96 -3.86 14.39
N GLY A 96 -10.69 -4.00 13.27
CA GLY A 96 -12.11 -4.37 13.24
C GLY A 96 -13.05 -3.25 13.73
N PRO A 97 -14.36 -3.52 13.84
CA PRO A 97 -15.27 -3.67 12.68
C PRO A 97 -14.99 -2.60 11.60
N GLY A 98 -15.12 -2.98 10.32
CA GLY A 98 -14.57 -2.24 9.17
C GLY A 98 -14.86 -0.73 9.16
N ASP A 99 -14.02 0.03 8.45
CA ASP A 99 -13.91 1.50 8.37
C ASP A 99 -15.21 2.32 8.61
N GLY A 100 -16.36 1.82 8.14
CA GLY A 100 -17.66 2.44 8.37
C GLY A 100 -18.11 2.54 9.84
N ASP A 101 -17.68 1.63 10.73
CA ASP A 101 -18.03 1.69 12.16
C ASP A 101 -17.19 2.72 12.92
N MET A 102 -15.97 2.99 12.47
CA MET A 102 -15.16 4.06 13.03
C MET A 102 -15.79 5.44 12.81
N ILE A 103 -16.24 5.72 11.58
CA ILE A 103 -16.80 7.02 11.23
C ILE A 103 -18.11 7.28 11.99
N LYS A 104 -18.93 6.23 12.22
CA LYS A 104 -20.15 6.34 13.04
C LYS A 104 -19.87 6.81 14.47
N ASN A 105 -18.75 6.41 15.06
CA ASN A 105 -18.38 6.77 16.43
C ASN A 105 -17.89 8.22 16.57
N MET A 106 -17.61 8.91 15.46
CA MET A 106 -17.12 10.30 15.47
C MET A 106 -18.23 11.35 15.57
N ASN A 107 -19.51 10.95 15.54
CA ASN A 107 -20.69 11.85 15.62
C ASN A 107 -20.62 13.03 14.63
N LEU A 108 -20.18 12.75 13.40
CA LEU A 108 -20.04 13.75 12.35
C LEU A 108 -21.39 14.05 11.69
N THR A 109 -21.63 15.31 11.32
CA THR A 109 -22.84 15.67 10.56
C THR A 109 -22.61 15.45 9.08
N VAL A 110 -23.39 14.54 8.47
CA VAL A 110 -23.37 14.29 7.03
C VAL A 110 -23.83 15.55 6.28
N GLU A 111 -23.03 15.96 5.28
CA GLU A 111 -23.33 17.06 4.36
C GLU A 111 -23.78 16.55 2.99
N LYS A 112 -23.09 15.53 2.45
CA LYS A 112 -23.55 14.81 1.26
C LYS A 112 -23.52 13.32 1.54
N SER A 113 -24.67 12.68 1.41
CA SER A 113 -24.86 11.27 1.70
C SER A 113 -24.00 10.38 0.81
N TRP A 114 -23.78 9.17 1.32
CA TRP A 114 -23.08 8.07 0.65
C TRP A 114 -23.42 7.94 -0.84
N ARG A 115 -22.41 8.09 -1.70
CA ARG A 115 -22.58 8.04 -3.16
C ARG A 115 -21.33 7.55 -3.87
N GLN A 116 -21.50 7.14 -5.12
CA GLN A 116 -20.40 6.63 -5.95
C GLN A 116 -19.49 7.77 -6.41
N TRP A 117 -18.20 7.44 -6.55
CA TRP A 117 -17.26 8.26 -7.30
C TRP A 117 -16.62 7.42 -8.40
N PHE A 118 -16.08 8.08 -9.42
CA PHE A 118 -15.64 7.44 -10.67
C PHE A 118 -14.17 7.69 -10.98
N SER A 119 -13.53 6.72 -11.64
CA SER A 119 -12.17 6.83 -12.14
C SER A 119 -12.01 5.91 -13.35
N GLY A 120 -11.48 6.44 -14.45
CA GLY A 120 -11.24 5.67 -15.67
C GLY A 120 -12.52 5.10 -16.30
N GLY A 121 -13.66 5.79 -16.18
CA GLY A 121 -14.94 5.32 -16.73
C GLY A 121 -15.61 4.19 -15.93
N GLU A 122 -15.11 3.89 -14.72
CA GLU A 122 -15.70 2.90 -13.81
C GLU A 122 -15.95 3.48 -12.42
N VAL A 123 -16.75 2.78 -11.62
CA VAL A 123 -16.92 3.09 -10.20
C VAL A 123 -15.60 2.88 -9.47
N GLY A 124 -15.00 3.97 -8.99
CA GLY A 124 -13.78 3.98 -8.19
C GLY A 124 -14.01 3.54 -6.75
N GLY A 125 -15.22 3.77 -6.23
CA GLY A 125 -15.66 3.40 -4.89
C GLY A 125 -16.83 4.27 -4.44
N PHE A 126 -16.93 4.50 -3.13
CA PHE A 126 -17.97 5.33 -2.53
C PHE A 126 -17.40 6.38 -1.61
N ILE A 127 -18.08 7.52 -1.53
CA ILE A 127 -17.72 8.64 -0.67
C ILE A 127 -18.91 9.11 0.14
N GLU A 128 -18.63 9.65 1.33
CA GLU A 128 -19.57 10.42 2.14
C GLU A 128 -18.87 11.68 2.66
N GLU A 129 -19.51 12.83 2.49
CA GLU A 129 -18.96 14.11 2.90
C GLU A 129 -19.65 14.59 4.17
N TYR A 130 -18.86 15.11 5.09
CA TYR A 130 -19.29 15.60 6.38
C TYR A 130 -18.90 17.07 6.54
N LYS A 131 -19.65 17.78 7.38
CA LYS A 131 -19.36 19.17 7.74
C LYS A 131 -17.92 19.31 8.25
N GLY A 132 -17.29 20.44 7.91
CA GLY A 132 -15.90 20.73 8.30
C GLY A 132 -14.86 20.26 7.29
N ASN A 133 -15.25 20.10 6.02
CA ASN A 133 -14.37 19.67 4.93
C ASN A 133 -13.74 18.28 5.16
N PHE A 134 -14.52 17.36 5.76
CA PHE A 134 -14.10 15.99 5.97
C PHE A 134 -14.82 15.07 4.97
N THR A 135 -14.06 14.25 4.25
CA THR A 135 -14.59 13.29 3.28
C THR A 135 -14.09 11.90 3.64
N PHE A 136 -15.00 10.97 3.85
CA PHE A 136 -14.67 9.54 3.91
C PHE A 136 -14.79 8.95 2.50
N ALA A 137 -13.77 8.22 2.05
CA ALA A 137 -13.72 7.63 0.73
C ALA A 137 -13.26 6.18 0.80
N THR A 138 -13.96 5.29 0.10
CA THR A 138 -13.58 3.89 -0.12
C THR A 138 -13.03 3.72 -1.52
N VAL A 139 -12.15 2.74 -1.71
CA VAL A 139 -11.63 2.35 -3.01
C VAL A 139 -12.06 0.93 -3.32
N ARG A 140 -12.87 0.77 -4.36
CA ARG A 140 -13.34 -0.53 -4.80
C ARG A 140 -12.15 -1.41 -5.20
N ALA A 141 -12.17 -2.66 -4.76
CA ALA A 141 -11.15 -3.68 -5.06
C ALA A 141 -9.72 -3.32 -4.57
N ALA A 142 -9.63 -2.53 -3.49
CA ALA A 142 -8.39 -2.30 -2.76
C ALA A 142 -8.44 -2.95 -1.37
N CYS A 143 -7.27 -3.35 -0.87
CA CYS A 143 -7.05 -3.84 0.49
C CYS A 143 -6.23 -2.80 1.27
N HIS A 144 -5.40 -3.25 2.21
CA HIS A 144 -4.60 -2.41 3.10
C HIS A 144 -3.67 -1.46 2.34
N SER A 145 -3.15 -1.87 1.18
CA SER A 145 -2.20 -1.10 0.37
C SER A 145 -2.86 -0.60 -0.91
N VAL A 146 -3.77 0.37 -0.77
CA VAL A 146 -4.60 0.90 -1.86
C VAL A 146 -3.82 1.29 -3.12
N ALA A 147 -2.63 1.89 -2.97
CA ALA A 147 -1.81 2.30 -4.10
C ALA A 147 -1.17 1.13 -4.88
N ILE A 148 -1.00 -0.02 -4.23
CA ILE A 148 -0.53 -1.26 -4.87
C ILE A 148 -1.70 -1.94 -5.58
N ASP A 149 -2.85 -2.03 -4.91
CA ASP A 149 -4.01 -2.77 -5.43
C ASP A 149 -4.74 -2.03 -6.55
N GLN A 150 -4.87 -0.70 -6.43
CA GLN A 150 -5.65 0.15 -7.31
C GLN A 150 -4.93 1.47 -7.63
N PRO A 151 -3.77 1.45 -8.31
CA PRO A 151 -2.89 2.61 -8.48
C PRO A 151 -3.57 3.81 -9.16
N VAL A 152 -4.40 3.58 -10.18
CA VAL A 152 -5.13 4.64 -10.89
C VAL A 152 -6.15 5.33 -9.98
N ARG A 153 -6.87 4.56 -9.16
CA ARG A 153 -7.86 5.06 -8.21
C ARG A 153 -7.19 5.79 -7.05
N ALA A 154 -6.09 5.24 -6.53
CA ALA A 154 -5.26 5.88 -5.51
C ALA A 154 -4.73 7.25 -5.98
N PHE A 155 -4.21 7.31 -7.21
CA PHE A 155 -3.73 8.57 -7.79
C PHE A 155 -4.86 9.59 -8.00
N THR A 156 -6.06 9.13 -8.35
CA THR A 156 -7.25 10.00 -8.48
C THR A 156 -7.61 10.64 -7.14
N ILE A 157 -7.64 9.85 -6.05
CA ILE A 157 -7.88 10.35 -4.69
C ILE A 157 -6.78 11.32 -4.27
N PHE A 158 -5.52 10.93 -4.43
CA PHE A 158 -4.37 11.76 -4.06
C PHE A 158 -4.43 13.12 -4.78
N THR A 159 -4.68 13.12 -6.09
CA THR A 159 -4.77 14.35 -6.89
C THR A 159 -5.93 15.23 -6.44
N SER A 160 -7.08 14.64 -6.13
CA SER A 160 -8.26 15.36 -5.65
C SER A 160 -8.00 16.00 -4.28
N PHE A 161 -7.33 15.27 -3.38
CA PHE A 161 -6.94 15.74 -2.05
C PHE A 161 -5.97 16.94 -2.13
N ILE A 162 -4.85 16.81 -2.86
CA ILE A 162 -3.84 17.90 -2.93
C ILE A 162 -4.36 19.14 -3.65
N ARG A 163 -5.32 19.00 -4.56
CA ARG A 163 -5.94 20.12 -5.29
C ARG A 163 -7.16 20.70 -4.57
N ASN A 164 -7.58 20.11 -3.45
CA ASN A 164 -8.82 20.43 -2.76
C ASN A 164 -10.03 20.46 -3.73
N THR A 165 -10.10 19.47 -4.62
CA THR A 165 -11.20 19.30 -5.57
C THR A 165 -12.04 18.08 -5.20
N PRO A 166 -13.37 18.11 -5.42
CA PRO A 166 -14.21 16.94 -5.19
C PRO A 166 -13.80 15.75 -6.06
N LEU A 167 -14.02 14.53 -5.57
CA LEU A 167 -13.87 13.33 -6.39
C LEU A 167 -14.91 13.31 -7.53
N PRO A 168 -14.58 12.73 -8.71
CA PRO A 168 -15.49 12.70 -9.85
C PRO A 168 -16.81 12.00 -9.50
N SER A 169 -17.94 12.66 -9.74
CA SER A 169 -19.29 12.13 -9.44
C SER A 169 -20.02 11.60 -10.68
N THR A 170 -19.38 11.61 -11.83
CA THR A 170 -19.93 11.16 -13.12
C THR A 170 -18.90 10.32 -13.88
N LEU A 171 -19.39 9.46 -14.77
CA LEU A 171 -18.58 8.68 -15.71
C LEU A 171 -17.75 9.55 -16.65
#